data_AF-A0A954XBJ5-F1
#
_entry.id   AF-A0A954XBJ5-F1
#
_cell.length_a   1.000
_cell.length_b   1.000
_cell.length_c   1.000
_cell.angle_alpha   90.00
_cell.angle_beta   90.00
_cell.angle_gamma   90.00
#
_symmetry.space_group_name_H-M   'P 1'
#
loop_
_entity.id
_entity.type
_entity.pdbx_description
1 polymer ?
#
loop_
_entity_poly.entity_id
_entity_poly.type
_entity_poly.pdbx_seq_one_letter_code
_entity_poly.pdbx_strand_id
1 'polypeptide(L)'
;MYGNATETLLKAMAQSNSKDAGLPRADQELLESLRWAEARAMVRSGEVFNGIEQLQALLDLRVAESRELAASGDVDASAELPVDAIREELAAAQYIGARLLREEGRAPEVWRPVANQARQHYRYLAANENRSSDDAISANPGGESENLGRDQKLQRNLEQVLNLEQSSSDQLEGLPLPRKAPLARRPGDGEPGDRPGKGPGRGPLQDGPPASGAGIPGPYGAGW
;
A
#
# COMPACT_ATOMS: atom_id res chain seq x y z
N MET A 1 4.94 20.36 -6.52
CA MET A 1 4.32 21.59 -5.98
C MET A 1 3.65 21.40 -4.61
N TYR A 2 3.77 20.25 -3.92
CA TYR A 2 3.18 20.03 -2.60
C TYR A 2 4.13 20.29 -1.41
N GLY A 3 5.45 20.13 -1.58
CA GLY A 3 6.43 20.38 -0.51
C GLY A 3 6.46 21.83 -0.01
N ASN A 4 6.19 22.81 -0.89
CA ASN A 4 6.08 24.20 -0.46
C ASN A 4 4.86 24.41 0.46
N ALA A 5 3.75 23.68 0.27
CA ALA A 5 2.56 23.86 1.10
C ALA A 5 2.78 23.32 2.52
N THR A 6 3.43 22.17 2.66
CA THR A 6 3.78 21.58 3.97
C THR A 6 4.82 22.41 4.69
N GLU A 7 5.86 22.90 4.00
CA GLU A 7 6.84 23.83 4.58
C GLU A 7 6.22 25.18 4.97
N THR A 8 5.30 25.73 4.16
CA THR A 8 4.63 26.99 4.48
C THR A 8 3.70 26.84 5.68
N LEU A 9 3.01 25.69 5.81
CA LEU A 9 2.24 25.34 7.00
C LEU A 9 3.16 25.20 8.22
N LEU A 10 4.27 24.45 8.10
CA LEU A 10 5.25 24.28 9.18
C LEU A 10 5.80 25.63 9.66
N LYS A 11 6.10 26.53 8.72
CA LYS A 11 6.64 27.86 8.98
C LYS A 11 5.61 28.83 9.55
N ALA A 12 4.37 28.80 9.08
CA ALA A 12 3.27 29.58 9.62
C ALA A 12 2.93 29.15 11.07
N MET A 13 2.99 27.85 11.36
CA MET A 13 2.76 27.31 12.71
C MET A 13 3.93 27.57 13.67
N ALA A 14 5.18 27.55 13.18
CA ALA A 14 6.34 27.95 13.99
C ALA A 14 6.27 29.44 14.41
N GLN A 15 5.58 30.27 13.64
CA GLN A 15 5.36 31.69 13.95
C GLN A 15 4.18 31.94 14.91
N SER A 16 3.21 31.03 15.00
CA SER A 16 2.08 31.13 15.94
C SER A 16 2.40 30.66 17.36
N ASN A 17 3.50 29.93 17.56
CA ASN A 17 3.91 29.35 18.86
C ASN A 17 4.61 30.34 19.82
N SER A 18 4.09 31.56 19.94
CA SER A 18 4.42 32.42 21.07
C SER A 18 3.38 32.24 22.18
N LYS A 19 3.75 31.42 23.17
CA LYS A 19 3.11 31.17 24.49
C LYS A 19 2.05 30.05 24.56
N ASP A 20 2.50 28.90 25.07
CA ASP A 20 1.76 27.96 25.95
C ASP A 20 0.51 27.22 25.47
N ALA A 21 0.28 27.06 24.16
CA ALA A 21 -0.69 26.07 23.67
C ALA A 21 0.01 25.13 22.70
N GLY A 22 0.01 23.82 23.01
CA GLY A 22 0.32 22.81 22.01
C GLY A 22 -0.60 22.94 20.79
N LEU A 23 -0.18 22.40 19.64
CA LEU A 23 -1.00 22.40 18.44
C LEU A 23 -2.40 21.86 18.75
N PRO A 24 -3.48 22.52 18.27
CA PRO A 24 -4.83 21.96 18.35
C PRO A 24 -4.87 20.56 17.73
N ARG A 25 -5.61 19.62 18.34
CA ARG A 25 -5.69 18.22 17.88
C ARG A 25 -6.09 18.11 16.38
N ALA A 26 -7.02 18.96 15.93
CA ALA A 26 -7.43 19.00 14.53
C ALA A 26 -6.29 19.37 13.56
N ASP A 27 -5.39 20.28 13.96
CA ASP A 27 -4.23 20.66 13.16
C ASP A 27 -3.19 19.53 13.14
N GLN A 28 -3.05 18.79 14.24
CA GLN A 28 -2.21 17.60 14.30
C GLN A 28 -2.71 16.51 13.34
N GLU A 29 -4.00 16.15 13.42
CA GLU A 29 -4.63 15.17 12.53
C GLU A 29 -4.47 15.56 11.05
N LEU A 30 -4.65 16.85 10.72
CA LEU A 30 -4.44 17.35 9.36
C LEU A 30 -3.00 17.18 8.90
N LEU A 31 -2.02 17.56 9.73
CA LEU A 31 -0.60 17.43 9.38
C LEU A 31 -0.19 15.98 9.14
N GLU A 32 -0.72 15.06 9.93
CA GLU A 32 -0.45 13.63 9.77
C GLU A 32 -1.09 13.09 8.50
N SER A 33 -2.31 13.50 8.19
CA SER A 33 -2.97 13.14 6.93
C SER A 33 -2.18 13.63 5.72
N LEU A 34 -1.61 14.84 5.80
CA LEU A 34 -0.76 15.43 4.77
C LEU A 34 0.57 14.65 4.64
N ARG A 35 1.23 14.33 5.77
CA ARG A 35 2.44 13.50 5.78
C ARG A 35 2.19 12.12 5.19
N TRP A 36 1.06 11.50 5.52
CA TRP A 36 0.69 10.22 4.93
C TRP A 36 0.48 10.32 3.43
N ALA A 37 -0.27 11.33 2.97
CA ALA A 37 -0.53 11.55 1.56
C ALA A 37 0.77 11.82 0.78
N GLU A 38 1.66 12.63 1.35
CA GLU A 38 2.98 12.95 0.80
C GLU A 38 3.86 11.69 0.67
N ALA A 39 3.99 10.91 1.74
CA ALA A 39 4.80 9.69 1.71
C ALA A 39 4.29 8.69 0.66
N ARG A 40 2.96 8.52 0.55
CA ARG A 40 2.37 7.68 -0.52
C ARG A 40 2.56 8.26 -1.91
N ALA A 41 2.63 9.58 -2.05
CA ALA A 41 2.90 10.23 -3.32
C ALA A 41 4.36 9.97 -3.75
N MET A 42 5.32 10.03 -2.81
CA MET A 42 6.73 9.68 -3.07
C MET A 42 6.87 8.23 -3.55
N VAL A 43 6.22 7.27 -2.88
CA VAL A 43 6.23 5.86 -3.33
C VAL A 43 5.68 5.74 -4.75
N ARG A 44 4.59 6.45 -5.06
CA ARG A 44 3.92 6.41 -6.37
C ARG A 44 4.63 7.20 -7.47
N SER A 45 5.47 8.18 -7.12
CA SER A 45 6.30 8.91 -8.09
C SER A 45 7.63 8.22 -8.41
N GLY A 46 7.95 7.13 -7.70
CA GLY A 46 9.19 6.36 -7.89
C GLY A 46 10.27 6.66 -6.86
N GLU A 47 10.05 7.63 -5.96
CA GLU A 47 10.91 7.89 -4.80
C GLU A 47 10.60 6.90 -3.66
N VAL A 48 10.69 5.60 -3.97
CA VAL A 48 10.18 4.53 -3.10
C VAL A 48 10.88 4.50 -1.75
N PHE A 49 12.20 4.65 -1.70
CA PHE A 49 12.95 4.60 -0.45
C PHE A 49 12.72 5.83 0.44
N ASN A 50 12.63 7.03 -0.14
CA ASN A 50 12.23 8.23 0.61
C ASN A 50 10.83 8.04 1.21
N GLY A 51 9.89 7.51 0.41
CA GLY A 51 8.54 7.19 0.87
C GLY A 51 8.51 6.15 2.00
N ILE A 52 9.34 5.10 1.92
CA ILE A 52 9.49 4.09 2.98
C ILE A 52 9.97 4.75 4.28
N GLU A 53 10.99 5.62 4.22
CA GLU A 53 11.51 6.32 5.40
C GLU A 53 10.44 7.21 6.05
N GLN A 54 9.67 7.97 5.25
CA GLN A 54 8.58 8.80 5.77
C GLN A 54 7.44 7.96 6.38
N LEU A 55 7.07 6.84 5.75
CA LEU A 55 6.07 5.92 6.29
C LEU A 55 6.55 5.24 7.59
N GLN A 56 7.83 4.87 7.68
CA GLN A 56 8.42 4.30 8.88
C GLN A 56 8.43 5.32 10.04
N ALA A 57 8.86 6.55 9.78
CA ALA A 57 8.85 7.61 10.79
C ALA A 57 7.43 7.89 11.30
N LEU A 58 6.45 7.91 10.40
CA LEU A 58 5.04 8.09 10.75
C LEU A 58 4.48 6.88 11.54
N LEU A 59 4.89 5.66 11.21
CA LEU A 59 4.54 4.47 11.98
C LEU A 59 5.12 4.51 13.40
N ASP A 60 6.40 4.88 13.54
CA ASP A 60 7.08 4.93 14.83
C ASP A 60 6.45 5.97 15.77
N LEU A 61 6.10 7.15 15.22
CA LEU A 61 5.34 8.18 15.94
C LEU A 61 4.02 7.62 16.48
N ARG A 62 3.21 6.98 15.62
CA ARG A 62 1.91 6.45 16.03
C ARG A 62 1.99 5.31 17.03
N VAL A 63 2.99 4.45 16.90
CA VAL A 63 3.21 3.37 17.87
C VAL A 63 3.61 3.94 19.23
N ALA A 64 4.39 5.03 19.28
CA ALA A 64 4.72 5.71 20.52
C ALA A 64 3.47 6.34 21.17
N GLU A 65 2.69 7.11 20.41
CA GLU A 65 1.43 7.73 20.87
C GLU A 65 0.43 6.69 21.38
N SER A 66 0.23 5.59 20.63
CA SER A 66 -0.67 4.50 21.03
C SER A 66 -0.26 3.87 22.36
N ARG A 67 1.05 3.77 22.64
CA ARG A 67 1.55 3.24 23.91
C ARG A 67 1.35 4.22 25.05
N GLU A 68 1.50 5.52 24.79
CA GLU A 68 1.27 6.57 25.78
C GLU A 68 -0.22 6.66 26.16
N LEU A 69 -1.12 6.61 25.17
CA LEU A 69 -2.57 6.54 25.36
C LEU A 69 -2.99 5.29 26.16
N ALA A 70 -2.42 4.13 25.82
CA ALA A 70 -2.67 2.90 26.57
C ALA A 70 -2.19 2.99 28.04
N ALA A 71 -1.14 3.77 28.31
CA ALA A 71 -0.62 4.00 29.66
C ALA A 71 -1.41 5.06 30.44
N SER A 72 -1.98 6.07 29.78
CA SER A 72 -2.79 7.11 30.40
C SER A 72 -4.23 6.66 30.69
N GLY A 73 -4.71 5.62 29.99
CA GLY A 73 -6.08 5.09 30.15
C GLY A 73 -7.16 5.99 29.55
N ASP A 74 -6.76 6.98 28.74
CA ASP A 74 -7.68 7.90 28.07
C ASP A 74 -8.18 7.26 26.76
N VAL A 75 -9.46 6.89 26.73
CA VAL A 75 -10.10 6.14 25.63
C VAL A 75 -10.83 7.12 24.71
N ASP A 76 -10.14 8.16 24.26
CA ASP A 76 -10.76 9.14 23.34
C ASP A 76 -10.46 8.76 21.89
N ALA A 77 -11.30 7.88 21.35
CA ALA A 77 -11.27 7.40 19.98
C ALA A 77 -11.80 8.47 19.00
N SER A 78 -11.01 9.51 18.71
CA SER A 78 -11.22 10.31 17.49
C SER A 78 -10.49 9.65 16.31
N ALA A 79 -10.81 10.11 15.09
CA ALA A 79 -10.44 9.53 13.80
C ALA A 79 -8.93 9.62 13.48
N GLU A 80 -8.12 9.02 14.33
CA GLU A 80 -6.68 8.89 14.15
C GLU A 80 -6.37 7.93 13.01
N LEU A 81 -5.25 8.20 12.34
CA LEU A 81 -4.76 7.36 11.27
C LEU A 81 -4.47 5.96 11.79
N PRO A 82 -5.17 4.91 11.32
CA PRO A 82 -4.98 3.58 11.88
C PRO A 82 -3.55 3.11 11.68
N VAL A 83 -2.89 2.71 12.76
CA VAL A 83 -1.53 2.12 12.75
C VAL A 83 -1.42 1.01 11.70
N ASP A 84 -2.47 0.20 11.57
CA ASP A 84 -2.54 -0.89 10.61
C ASP A 84 -2.60 -0.42 9.15
N ALA A 85 -3.23 0.72 8.87
CA ALA A 85 -3.26 1.30 7.52
C ALA A 85 -1.89 1.83 7.09
N ILE A 86 -1.15 2.45 8.02
CA ILE A 86 0.23 2.90 7.78
C ILE A 86 1.13 1.69 7.54
N ARG A 87 0.98 0.66 8.38
CA ARG A 87 1.74 -0.59 8.28
C ARG A 87 1.49 -1.32 6.96
N GLU A 88 0.25 -1.32 6.47
CA GLU A 88 -0.12 -1.93 5.18
C GLU A 88 0.53 -1.18 4.00
N GLU A 89 0.51 0.15 4.00
CA GLU A 89 1.17 0.97 2.97
C GLU A 89 2.69 0.85 3.02
N LEU A 90 3.29 0.81 4.22
CA LEU A 90 4.73 0.59 4.40
C LEU A 90 5.16 -0.78 3.84
N ALA A 91 4.38 -1.83 4.12
CA ALA A 91 4.63 -3.16 3.60
C ALA A 91 4.57 -3.21 2.07
N ALA A 92 3.59 -2.51 1.47
CA ALA A 92 3.47 -2.41 0.02
C ALA A 92 4.67 -1.66 -0.59
N ALA A 93 5.09 -0.56 0.03
CA ALA A 93 6.24 0.22 -0.41
C ALA A 93 7.55 -0.60 -0.34
N GLN A 94 7.77 -1.34 0.75
CA GLN A 94 8.93 -2.23 0.91
C GLN A 94 8.91 -3.39 -0.10
N TYR A 95 7.75 -3.98 -0.41
CA TYR A 95 7.62 -4.97 -1.48
C TYR A 95 8.05 -4.39 -2.84
N ILE A 96 7.54 -3.19 -3.18
CA ILE A 96 7.93 -2.49 -4.42
C ILE A 96 9.43 -2.20 -4.43
N GLY A 97 9.99 -1.69 -3.33
CA GLY A 97 11.41 -1.38 -3.21
C GLY A 97 12.30 -2.62 -3.36
N ALA A 98 11.91 -3.74 -2.75
CA ALA A 98 12.62 -5.01 -2.90
C ALA A 98 12.56 -5.54 -4.34
N ARG A 99 11.40 -5.42 -4.99
CA ARG A 99 11.24 -5.79 -6.39
C ARG A 99 12.10 -4.93 -7.32
N LEU A 100 12.15 -3.62 -7.10
CA LEU A 100 13.00 -2.70 -7.88
C LEU A 100 14.48 -3.05 -7.76
N LEU A 101 14.98 -3.24 -6.53
CA LEU A 101 16.36 -3.67 -6.31
C LEU A 101 16.66 -4.99 -7.03
N ARG A 102 15.68 -5.89 -7.09
CA ARG A 102 15.83 -7.17 -7.76
C ARG A 102 15.83 -7.06 -9.28
N GLU A 103 14.98 -6.20 -9.85
CA GLU A 103 14.96 -5.88 -11.28
C GLU A 103 16.24 -5.13 -11.72
N GLU A 104 16.85 -4.33 -10.84
CA GLU A 104 18.18 -3.73 -11.03
C GLU A 104 19.34 -4.75 -10.96
N GLY A 105 19.06 -6.02 -10.66
CA GLY A 105 20.09 -7.06 -10.52
C GLY A 105 20.93 -6.93 -9.24
N ARG A 106 20.43 -6.24 -8.21
CA ARG A 106 21.16 -6.09 -6.93
C ARG A 106 21.28 -7.45 -6.24
N ALA A 107 22.36 -7.61 -5.47
CA ALA A 107 22.64 -8.86 -4.78
C ALA A 107 21.56 -9.20 -3.72
N PRO A 108 21.33 -10.49 -3.41
CA PRO A 108 20.35 -10.92 -2.42
C PRO A 108 20.48 -10.25 -1.05
N GLU A 109 21.70 -9.90 -0.64
CA GLU A 109 21.99 -9.24 0.64
C GLU A 109 21.39 -7.84 0.72
N VAL A 110 21.07 -7.22 -0.42
CA VAL A 110 20.49 -5.86 -0.50
C VAL A 110 18.98 -5.91 -0.54
N TRP A 111 18.38 -6.76 -1.39
CA TRP A 111 16.92 -6.78 -1.57
C TRP A 111 16.18 -7.67 -0.56
N ARG A 112 16.79 -8.76 -0.07
CA ARG A 112 16.13 -9.67 0.88
C ARG A 112 15.77 -9.01 2.21
N PRO A 113 16.60 -8.15 2.83
CA PRO A 113 16.21 -7.47 4.06
C PRO A 113 14.94 -6.63 3.88
N VAL A 114 14.80 -5.92 2.75
CA VAL A 114 13.62 -5.10 2.45
C VAL A 114 12.38 -5.97 2.23
N ALA A 115 12.50 -7.07 1.48
CA ALA A 115 11.41 -8.05 1.32
C ALA A 115 11.00 -8.68 2.66
N ASN A 116 11.98 -9.04 3.50
CA ASN A 116 11.75 -9.60 4.83
C ASN A 116 10.95 -8.63 5.73
N GLN A 117 11.21 -7.33 5.66
CA GLN A 117 10.43 -6.32 6.39
C GLN A 117 8.97 -6.30 5.92
N ALA A 118 8.74 -6.26 4.60
CA ALA A 118 7.37 -6.32 4.05
C ALA A 118 6.63 -7.56 4.54
N ARG A 119 7.31 -8.72 4.52
CA ARG A 119 6.78 -9.99 5.02
C ARG A 119 6.39 -9.93 6.49
N GLN A 120 7.20 -9.31 7.34
CA GLN A 120 6.91 -9.16 8.77
C GLN A 120 5.67 -8.31 9.00
N HIS A 121 5.51 -7.20 8.27
CA HIS A 121 4.32 -6.36 8.37
C HIS A 121 3.04 -7.09 7.93
N TYR A 122 3.06 -7.78 6.78
CA TYR A 122 1.87 -8.54 6.34
C TYR A 122 1.53 -9.71 7.27
N ARG A 123 2.52 -10.40 7.83
CA ARG A 123 2.27 -11.43 8.86
C ARG A 123 1.60 -10.86 10.10
N TYR A 124 2.06 -9.69 10.56
CA TYR A 124 1.44 -9.01 11.70
C TYR A 124 -0.02 -8.64 11.40
N LEU A 125 -0.28 -8.02 10.24
CA LEU A 125 -1.62 -7.59 9.85
C LEU A 125 -2.59 -8.78 9.71
N ALA A 126 -2.17 -9.85 9.03
CA ALA A 126 -2.99 -11.05 8.88
C ALA A 126 -3.27 -11.73 10.23
N ALA A 127 -2.32 -11.72 11.17
CA ALA A 127 -2.53 -12.26 12.50
C ALA A 127 -3.49 -11.41 13.34
N ASN A 128 -3.46 -10.09 13.20
CA ASN A 128 -4.35 -9.18 13.92
C ASN A 128 -5.80 -9.27 13.41
N GLU A 129 -5.96 -9.39 12.09
CA GLU A 129 -7.26 -9.50 11.43
C GLU A 129 -7.94 -10.84 11.77
N ASN A 130 -7.21 -11.97 11.73
CA ASN A 130 -7.71 -13.26 12.20
C ASN A 130 -8.15 -13.25 13.67
N ARG A 131 -7.43 -12.55 14.55
CA ARG A 131 -7.82 -12.43 15.97
C ARG A 131 -9.14 -11.66 16.10
N SER A 132 -9.27 -10.58 15.35
CA SER A 132 -10.47 -9.73 15.36
C SER A 132 -11.68 -10.48 14.79
N SER A 133 -11.49 -11.32 13.78
CA SER A 133 -12.57 -12.12 13.20
C SER A 133 -13.02 -13.26 14.12
N ASP A 134 -12.11 -13.96 14.81
CA ASP A 134 -12.47 -14.98 15.81
C ASP A 134 -13.26 -14.37 16.99
N ASP A 135 -12.84 -13.20 17.49
CA ASP A 135 -13.56 -12.47 18.55
C ASP A 135 -14.96 -12.02 18.07
N ALA A 136 -15.08 -11.57 16.82
CA ALA A 136 -16.36 -11.15 16.23
C ALA A 136 -17.31 -12.33 15.98
N ILE A 137 -16.82 -13.49 15.52
CA ILE A 137 -17.61 -14.71 15.31
C ILE A 137 -18.13 -15.25 16.65
N SER A 138 -17.31 -15.19 17.70
CA SER A 138 -17.71 -15.55 19.07
C SER A 138 -18.80 -14.62 19.61
N ALA A 139 -18.73 -13.32 19.28
CA ALA A 139 -19.72 -12.32 19.70
C ALA A 139 -21.02 -12.37 18.88
N ASN A 140 -20.98 -12.78 17.61
CA ASN A 140 -22.16 -12.79 16.75
C ASN A 140 -22.06 -13.85 15.61
N PRO A 141 -22.52 -15.09 15.83
CA PRO A 141 -22.29 -16.24 14.93
C PRO A 141 -23.09 -16.21 13.61
N GLY A 142 -23.74 -15.09 13.26
CA GLY A 142 -24.58 -14.93 12.07
C GLY A 142 -24.28 -13.70 11.20
N GLY A 143 -23.24 -12.92 11.52
CA GLY A 143 -22.84 -11.77 10.71
C GLY A 143 -21.92 -12.17 9.55
N GLU A 144 -22.36 -12.03 8.31
CA GLU A 144 -21.48 -12.15 7.14
C GLU A 144 -20.40 -11.07 7.22
N SER A 145 -19.15 -11.51 7.41
CA SER A 145 -18.04 -10.67 7.84
C SER A 145 -17.31 -10.06 6.65
N GLU A 146 -17.36 -8.73 6.50
CA GLU A 146 -16.52 -7.97 5.56
C GLU A 146 -15.01 -8.28 5.74
N ASN A 147 -14.60 -8.75 6.92
CA ASN A 147 -13.21 -9.10 7.26
C ASN A 147 -12.70 -10.31 6.45
N LEU A 148 -13.57 -11.23 6.03
CA LEU A 148 -13.20 -12.37 5.18
C LEU A 148 -12.51 -11.92 3.88
N GLY A 149 -12.89 -10.75 3.35
CA GLY A 149 -12.27 -10.17 2.16
C GLY A 149 -10.92 -9.51 2.43
N ARG A 150 -10.69 -8.99 3.65
CA ARG A 150 -9.43 -8.34 4.04
C ARG A 150 -8.37 -9.36 4.40
N ASP A 151 -8.72 -10.39 5.16
CA ASP A 151 -7.85 -11.53 5.49
C ASP A 151 -7.25 -12.18 4.24
N GLN A 152 -8.11 -12.53 3.28
CA GLN A 152 -7.67 -13.13 2.01
C GLN A 152 -6.74 -12.20 1.22
N LYS A 153 -6.95 -10.88 1.27
CA LYS A 153 -6.06 -9.93 0.59
C LYS A 153 -4.70 -9.85 1.29
N LEU A 154 -4.66 -9.82 2.62
CA LEU A 154 -3.41 -9.80 3.38
C LEU A 154 -2.61 -11.09 3.17
N GLN A 155 -3.29 -12.24 3.11
CA GLN A 155 -2.68 -13.52 2.76
C GLN A 155 -2.08 -13.51 1.34
N ARG A 156 -2.83 -13.01 0.35
CA ARG A 156 -2.30 -12.86 -1.03
C ARG A 156 -1.09 -11.93 -1.08
N ASN A 157 -1.10 -10.82 -0.35
CA ASN A 157 0.05 -9.92 -0.28
C ASN A 157 1.28 -10.63 0.33
N LEU A 158 1.08 -11.42 1.39
CA LEU A 158 2.14 -12.23 1.98
C LEU A 158 2.72 -13.25 0.99
N GLU A 159 1.85 -13.94 0.25
CA GLU A 159 2.25 -14.86 -0.83
C GLU A 159 3.03 -14.15 -1.92
N GLN A 160 2.65 -12.93 -2.31
CA GLN A 160 3.41 -12.15 -3.29
C GLN A 160 4.84 -11.85 -2.83
N VAL A 161 5.04 -11.53 -1.54
CA VAL A 161 6.39 -11.33 -0.98
C VAL A 161 7.19 -12.62 -1.00
N LEU A 162 6.58 -13.76 -0.63
CA LEU A 162 7.24 -15.07 -0.67
C LEU A 162 7.61 -15.49 -2.10
N ASN A 163 6.71 -15.27 -3.05
CA ASN A 163 6.97 -15.52 -4.46
C ASN A 163 8.11 -14.65 -4.98
N LEU A 164 8.14 -13.37 -4.58
CA LEU A 164 9.25 -12.47 -4.90
C LEU A 164 10.57 -12.98 -4.32
N GLU A 165 10.59 -13.62 -3.16
CA GLU A 165 11.83 -14.18 -2.57
C GLU A 165 12.31 -15.45 -3.30
N GLN A 166 11.38 -16.25 -3.83
CA GLN A 166 11.65 -17.56 -4.42
C GLN A 166 11.82 -17.55 -5.95
N SER A 167 11.24 -16.58 -6.66
CA SER A 167 11.35 -16.48 -8.12
C SER A 167 12.79 -16.23 -8.56
N SER A 168 13.14 -16.46 -9.82
CA SER A 168 14.40 -15.96 -10.42
C SER A 168 14.22 -14.52 -10.96
N SER A 169 15.31 -13.81 -11.29
CA SER A 169 15.25 -12.48 -11.90
C SER A 169 14.47 -12.48 -13.21
N ASP A 170 14.73 -13.46 -14.08
CA ASP A 170 14.14 -13.57 -15.42
C ASP A 170 12.63 -13.80 -15.37
N GLN A 171 12.13 -14.41 -14.29
CA GLN A 171 10.70 -14.59 -14.07
C GLN A 171 9.99 -13.28 -13.68
N LEU A 172 10.71 -12.29 -13.13
CA LEU A 172 10.15 -11.01 -12.66
C LEU A 172 9.98 -9.99 -13.79
N GLU A 173 10.81 -10.03 -14.84
CA GLU A 173 10.74 -9.08 -15.96
C GLU A 173 9.44 -9.17 -16.78
N GLY A 174 8.75 -10.32 -16.71
CA GLY A 174 7.47 -10.59 -17.36
C GLY A 174 6.23 -10.46 -16.47
N LEU A 175 6.38 -10.28 -15.16
CA LEU A 175 5.25 -10.12 -14.24
C LEU A 175 4.75 -8.67 -14.29
N PRO A 176 3.44 -8.42 -14.48
CA PRO A 176 2.92 -7.06 -14.37
C PRO A 176 3.24 -6.50 -12.98
N LEU A 177 3.62 -5.22 -12.93
CA LEU A 177 3.68 -4.51 -11.66
C LEU A 177 2.26 -4.39 -11.07
N PRO A 178 2.11 -4.39 -9.73
CA PRO A 178 0.84 -4.04 -9.11
C PRO A 178 0.30 -2.73 -9.69
N ARG A 179 -1.02 -2.65 -9.93
CA ARG A 179 -1.65 -1.52 -10.65
C ARG A 179 -1.38 -0.13 -10.04
N LYS A 180 -0.94 -0.07 -8.78
CA LYS A 180 -0.61 1.16 -8.06
C LYS A 180 0.90 1.39 -7.87
N ALA A 181 1.75 0.51 -8.37
CA ALA A 181 3.19 0.68 -8.30
C ALA A 181 3.64 1.83 -9.24
N PRO A 182 4.68 2.60 -8.86
CA PRO A 182 5.17 3.77 -9.61
C PRO A 182 5.55 3.50 -11.07
N LEU A 183 5.82 2.24 -11.43
CA LEU A 183 6.22 1.83 -12.77
C LEU A 183 5.18 0.98 -13.51
N ALA A 184 3.91 0.98 -13.08
CA ALA A 184 2.83 0.26 -13.78
C ALA A 184 2.50 0.78 -15.20
N ARG A 185 3.32 1.69 -15.74
CA ARG A 185 3.25 2.16 -17.14
C ARG A 185 4.62 1.99 -17.78
N ARG A 186 4.83 0.91 -18.52
CA ARG A 186 5.90 0.88 -19.52
C ARG A 186 5.50 1.77 -20.69
N PRO A 187 6.43 2.44 -21.39
CA PRO A 187 6.14 3.10 -22.66
C PRO A 187 5.55 2.07 -23.64
N GLY A 188 4.24 2.16 -23.91
CA GLY A 188 3.48 1.19 -24.72
C GLY A 188 2.22 0.62 -24.05
N ASP A 189 2.07 0.79 -22.74
CA ASP A 189 0.82 0.49 -22.05
C ASP A 189 -0.16 1.63 -22.33
N GLY A 190 -1.02 1.42 -23.35
CA GLY A 190 -2.00 2.40 -23.84
C GLY A 190 -2.85 3.04 -22.74
N GLU A 191 -3.48 4.16 -23.08
CA GLU A 191 -4.31 4.89 -22.12
C GLU A 191 -5.43 4.00 -21.56
N PRO A 192 -5.95 4.29 -20.35
CA PRO A 192 -7.05 3.54 -19.76
C PRO A 192 -8.29 3.64 -20.67
N GLY A 193 -8.48 2.63 -21.52
CA GLY A 193 -9.50 2.62 -22.57
C GLY A 193 -9.06 1.89 -23.85
N ASP A 194 -7.75 1.79 -24.10
CA ASP A 194 -7.25 1.20 -25.34
C ASP A 194 -7.01 -0.31 -25.19
N ARG A 195 -7.90 -1.10 -25.78
CA ARG A 195 -7.69 -2.54 -25.98
C ARG A 195 -6.51 -2.75 -26.94
N PRO A 196 -5.52 -3.58 -26.62
CA PRO A 196 -4.41 -3.83 -27.53
C PRO A 196 -4.88 -4.74 -28.67
N GLY A 197 -4.64 -4.31 -29.90
CA GLY A 197 -4.68 -5.16 -31.09
C GLY A 197 -5.77 -4.82 -32.10
N LYS A 198 -5.50 -3.86 -32.99
CA LYS A 198 -6.04 -3.92 -34.35
C LYS A 198 -4.97 -3.44 -35.34
N GLY A 199 -4.14 -4.40 -35.76
CA GLY A 199 -3.24 -4.20 -36.89
C GLY A 199 -4.03 -3.90 -38.18
N PRO A 200 -3.44 -3.21 -39.16
CA PRO A 200 -4.13 -2.80 -40.37
C PRO A 200 -4.17 -3.96 -41.37
N GLY A 201 -5.35 -4.38 -41.82
CA GLY A 201 -5.44 -5.39 -42.87
C GLY A 201 -6.84 -5.87 -43.25
N ARG A 202 -7.39 -5.23 -44.30
CA ARG A 202 -8.25 -5.78 -45.38
C ARG A 202 -9.50 -6.63 -45.05
N GLY A 203 -10.66 -6.08 -45.47
CA GLY A 203 -11.74 -6.83 -46.14
C GLY A 203 -13.00 -7.11 -45.29
N PRO A 204 -14.22 -6.83 -45.80
CA PRO A 204 -15.45 -7.05 -45.05
C PRO A 204 -15.99 -8.46 -45.29
N LEU A 205 -16.29 -9.20 -44.24
CA LEU A 205 -17.40 -10.15 -44.28
C LEU A 205 -18.04 -10.23 -42.90
N GLN A 206 -19.34 -10.00 -42.92
CA GLN A 206 -20.25 -9.89 -41.80
C GLN A 206 -20.93 -11.26 -41.54
N ASP A 207 -21.37 -11.42 -40.30
CA ASP A 207 -22.35 -12.38 -39.76
C ASP A 207 -21.90 -13.77 -39.25
N GLY A 208 -21.93 -13.87 -37.91
CA GLY A 208 -21.96 -15.12 -37.13
C GLY A 208 -22.09 -14.84 -35.60
N PRO A 209 -23.10 -15.36 -34.87
CA PRO A 209 -23.50 -14.95 -33.50
C PRO A 209 -23.05 -15.95 -32.41
N PRO A 210 -23.44 -15.81 -31.12
CA PRO A 210 -23.44 -14.65 -30.23
C PRO A 210 -22.44 -14.81 -29.06
N ALA A 211 -22.34 -13.76 -28.25
CA ALA A 211 -21.53 -13.66 -27.05
C ALA A 211 -21.87 -14.71 -25.97
N SER A 212 -21.04 -15.72 -25.82
CA SER A 212 -20.83 -16.47 -24.57
C SER A 212 -19.58 -17.34 -24.72
N GLY A 213 -18.47 -16.88 -24.17
CA GLY A 213 -17.19 -17.59 -24.27
C GLY A 213 -16.23 -17.11 -23.20
N ALA A 214 -16.24 -17.82 -22.07
CA ALA A 214 -15.15 -17.99 -21.12
C ALA A 214 -14.15 -16.83 -21.02
N GLY A 215 -14.45 -15.87 -20.14
CA GLY A 215 -13.40 -15.02 -19.57
C GLY A 215 -12.43 -15.92 -18.83
N ILE A 216 -11.29 -16.23 -19.45
CA ILE A 216 -10.15 -16.83 -18.78
C ILE A 216 -9.76 -15.84 -17.68
N PRO A 217 -9.90 -16.19 -16.38
CA PRO A 217 -9.37 -15.34 -15.33
C PRO A 217 -7.85 -15.32 -15.52
N GLY A 218 -7.28 -14.14 -15.76
CA GLY A 218 -5.83 -13.98 -15.67
C GLY A 218 -5.37 -14.49 -14.30
N PRO A 219 -4.17 -15.11 -14.18
CA PRO A 219 -3.77 -15.89 -13.01
C PRO A 219 -3.65 -15.11 -11.69
N TYR A 220 -3.87 -13.80 -11.69
CA TYR A 220 -3.80 -12.95 -10.50
C TYR A 220 -5.03 -12.03 -10.42
N GLY A 221 -5.99 -12.44 -9.59
CA GLY A 221 -7.09 -11.57 -9.14
C GLY A 221 -6.57 -10.42 -8.28
N ALA A 222 -7.36 -9.34 -8.17
CA ALA A 222 -6.97 -8.05 -7.61
C ALA A 222 -6.33 -8.13 -6.20
N GLY A 223 -5.00 -8.17 -6.16
CA GLY A 223 -4.17 -7.62 -5.09
C GLY A 223 -3.97 -6.11 -5.33
N TRP A 224 -3.59 -5.40 -4.26
CA TRP A 224 -3.68 -3.93 -4.14
C TRP A 224 -2.80 -3.14 -5.10
#